data_AF-A0A1V4SRL2-F1
#
_entry.id   AF-A0A1V4SRL2-F1
#
_cell.length_a   1.000
_cell.length_b   1.000
_cell.length_c   1.000
_cell.angle_alpha   90.00
_cell.angle_beta   90.00
_cell.angle_gamma   90.00
#
_symmetry.space_group_name_H-M   'P 1'
#
loop_
_entity.id
_entity.type
_entity.pdbx_description
1 polymer ?
#
loop_
_entity_poly.entity_id
_entity_poly.type
_entity_poly.pdbx_seq_one_letter_code
_entity_poly.pdbx_strand_id
1 'polypeptide(L)' 'MKGHYAIEIIGCRKQRFVIKKVAVTGLILPVNGKAYRTLEKAQTAAADLGLIIEKVGDCYEIL' A
#
# COMPACT_ATOMS: atom_id res chain seq x y z
N MET A 1 -18.52 3.36 1.56
CA MET A 1 -17.50 4.30 1.02
C MET A 1 -16.34 3.47 0.50
N LYS A 2 -16.08 3.47 -0.81
CA LYS A 2 -14.89 2.80 -1.37
C LYS A 2 -13.67 3.66 -1.01
N GLY A 3 -12.77 3.15 -0.19
CA GLY A 3 -11.48 3.79 0.05
C GLY A 3 -10.54 3.48 -1.10
N HIS A 4 -9.71 4.44 -1.50
CA HIS A 4 -8.61 4.20 -2.43
C HIS A 4 -7.46 3.54 -1.64
N TYR A 5 -6.96 2.41 -2.11
CA TYR A 5 -5.86 1.70 -1.46
C TYR A 5 -4.69 1.53 -2.43
N ALA A 6 -3.48 1.61 -1.91
CA ALA A 6 -2.25 1.50 -2.67
C ALA A 6 -1.21 0.68 -1.90
N ILE A 7 -0.20 0.20 -2.61
CA ILE A 7 0.98 -0.41 -2.00
C ILE A 7 2.17 0.54 -2.21
N GLU A 8 2.68 1.08 -1.10
CA GLU A 8 3.89 1.90 -1.12
C GLU A 8 5.14 1.02 -1.09
N ILE A 9 6.09 1.34 -1.97
CA ILE A 9 7.45 0.80 -1.95
C ILE A 9 8.29 1.71 -1.04
N ILE A 10 8.76 1.17 0.08
CA ILE A 10 9.59 1.88 1.04
C ILE A 10 10.98 1.26 1.17
N GLY A 11 11.95 2.07 1.59
CA GLY A 11 13.30 1.65 1.94
C GLY A 11 14.27 1.64 0.76
N CYS A 12 15.38 2.38 0.90
CA CYS A 12 16.31 2.64 -0.21
C CYS A 12 17.26 1.47 -0.55
N ARG A 13 17.54 0.57 0.40
CA ARG A 13 18.47 -0.57 0.21
C ARG A 13 17.80 -1.94 0.27
N LYS A 14 16.74 -2.07 1.06
CA LYS A 14 15.94 -3.29 1.19
C LYS A 14 14.49 -2.88 1.03
N GLN A 15 14.01 -2.95 -0.22
CA GLN A 15 12.64 -2.58 -0.53
C GLN A 15 11.66 -3.41 0.32
N ARG A 16 10.64 -2.72 0.80
CA ARG A 16 9.50 -3.26 1.52
C ARG A 16 8.23 -2.68 0.93
N PHE A 17 7.16 -3.42 1.08
CA PHE A 17 5.86 -3.08 0.52
C PHE A 17 4.89 -2.86 1.68
N VAL A 18 4.19 -1.72 1.71
CA VAL A 18 3.24 -1.39 2.78
C VAL A 18 1.89 -1.05 2.16
N ILE A 19 0.83 -1.64 2.67
CA ILE A 19 -0.53 -1.33 2.23
C ILE A 19 -0.97 -0.05 2.93
N LYS A 20 -1.37 0.95 2.14
CA LYS A 20 -1.91 2.19 2.67
C LYS A 20 -3.26 2.55 2.06
N LYS A 21 -4.05 3.29 2.82
CA LYS A 21 -5.25 3.97 2.37
C LYS A 21 -4.86 5.37 1.91
N VAL A 22 -5.19 5.69 0.67
CA VAL A 22 -5.00 7.01 0.07
C VAL A 22 -6.29 7.80 0.30
N ALA A 23 -6.22 8.82 1.14
CA ALA A 23 -7.33 9.75 1.31
C ALA A 23 -7.31 10.79 0.18
N VAL A 24 -8.48 11.33 -0.18
CA VAL A 24 -8.64 12.39 -1.19
C VAL A 24 -7.79 13.63 -0.86
N THR A 25 -7.46 13.84 0.41
CA THR A 25 -6.59 14.93 0.88
C THR A 25 -5.09 14.64 0.74
N GLY A 26 -4.69 13.53 0.10
CA GLY A 26 -3.31 13.09 0.02
C GLY A 26 -2.75 12.50 1.33
N LEU A 27 -3.62 12.24 2.32
CA LEU A 27 -3.20 11.60 3.56
C LEU A 27 -3.05 10.08 3.33
N ILE A 28 -1.85 9.54 3.54
CA ILE A 28 -1.56 8.13 3.34
C ILE A 28 -1.48 7.40 4.69
N LEU A 29 -2.52 6.64 5.03
CA LEU A 29 -2.62 5.95 6.32
C LEU A 29 -2.27 4.46 6.19
N PRO A 30 -1.40 3.89 7.05
CA PRO A 30 -1.12 2.45 7.04
C PRO A 30 -2.39 1.67 7.40
N VAL A 31 -2.69 0.61 6.64
CA VAL A 31 -3.92 -0.18 6.88
C VAL A 31 -3.73 -1.22 7.97
N ASN A 32 -2.56 -1.86 8.02
CA ASN A 32 -2.32 -3.00 8.92
C ASN A 32 -0.98 -2.95 9.66
N GLY A 33 -0.22 -1.85 9.53
CA GLY A 33 1.08 -1.66 10.17
C GLY A 33 2.16 -2.67 9.76
N LYS A 34 1.93 -3.49 8.72
CA LYS A 34 2.86 -4.53 8.26
C LYS A 34 3.63 -4.07 7.04
N ALA A 35 4.91 -4.45 7.00
CA ALA A 35 5.78 -4.29 5.86
C ALA A 35 6.14 -5.67 5.28
N TYR A 36 5.85 -5.85 4.01
CA TYR A 36 6.08 -7.11 3.29
C TYR A 36 7.40 -7.07 2.55
N ARG A 37 8.03 -8.25 2.37
CA ARG A 37 9.30 -8.37 1.66
C ARG A 37 9.16 -8.45 0.14
N THR A 38 7.96 -8.79 -0.35
CA THR A 38 7.65 -8.94 -1.78
C THR A 38 6.31 -8.28 -2.08
N LEU A 39 6.15 -7.79 -3.30
CA LEU A 39 4.90 -7.21 -3.78
C LEU A 39 3.75 -8.21 -3.71
N GLU A 40 3.99 -9.44 -4.16
CA GLU A 40 3.01 -10.52 -4.16
C GLU A 40 2.42 -10.76 -2.76
N LYS A 41 3.25 -10.79 -1.70
CA LYS A 41 2.76 -10.94 -0.33
C LYS A 41 1.90 -9.76 0.13
N ALA A 42 2.23 -8.54 -0.30
CA ALA A 42 1.41 -7.37 -0.01
C ALA A 42 0.07 -7.43 -0.76
N GLN A 43 0.06 -7.90 -2.01
CA GLN A 43 -1.15 -8.09 -2.81
C GLN A 43 -2.06 -9.19 -2.24
N THR A 44 -1.50 -10.35 -1.86
CA THR A 44 -2.25 -11.41 -1.19
C THR A 44 -2.87 -10.90 0.10
N ALA A 45 -2.10 -10.20 0.94
CA ALA A 45 -2.62 -9.64 2.17
C ALA A 45 -3.69 -8.56 1.94
N ALA A 46 -3.60 -7.78 0.86
CA ALA A 46 -4.65 -6.83 0.49
C ALA A 46 -5.94 -7.55 0.08
N ALA A 47 -5.82 -8.63 -0.71
CA ALA A 47 -6.94 -9.48 -1.10
C ALA A 47 -7.61 -10.16 0.10
N ASP A 48 -6.82 -10.68 1.05
CA ASP A 48 -7.30 -11.27 2.30
C ASP A 48 -8.08 -10.26 3.16
N LEU A 49 -7.71 -8.98 3.07
CA LEU A 49 -8.40 -7.86 3.73
C LEU A 49 -9.60 -7.32 2.94
N GLY A 50 -9.88 -7.87 1.75
CA GLY A 50 -10.96 -7.39 0.86
C GLY A 50 -10.69 -6.01 0.26
N LEU A 51 -9.42 -5.61 0.15
CA LEU A 51 -9.00 -4.31 -0.37
C LEU A 51 -8.73 -4.39 -1.88
N ILE A 52 -9.17 -3.39 -2.62
CA ILE A 52 -8.83 -3.21 -4.02
C ILE A 52 -7.65 -2.25 -4.10
N ILE A 53 -6.49 -2.76 -4.53
CA ILE A 53 -5.28 -1.96 -4.73
C ILE A 53 -5.33 -1.32 -6.12
N GLU A 54 -5.26 0.00 -6.19
CA GLU A 54 -5.34 0.76 -7.45
C GLU A 54 -3.97 1.16 -7.99
N LYS A 55 -2.98 1.34 -7.10
CA LYS A 55 -1.62 1.77 -7.44
C LYS A 55 -0.56 1.04 -6.62
N VAL A 56 0.62 0.91 -7.21
CA VAL A 56 1.84 0.42 -6.57
C VAL A 56 3.00 1.33 -6.99
N GLY A 57 3.77 1.85 -6.04
CA GLY A 57 4.86 2.78 -6.34
C GLY A 57 5.42 3.43 -5.08
N ASP A 58 6.29 4.43 -5.23
CA ASP A 58 6.74 5.26 -4.11
C ASP A 58 5.64 6.19 -3.57
N CYS A 59 5.95 6.98 -2.54
CA CYS A 59 4.96 7.86 -1.90
C CYS A 59 4.38 8.95 -2.83
N TYR A 60 5.07 9.33 -3.91
CA TYR A 60 4.58 10.29 -4.90
C TYR A 60 3.75 9.61 -5.99
N GLU A 61 4.13 8.41 -6.39
CA GLU A 61 3.41 7.63 -7.41
C GLU A 61 2.04 7.16 -6.91
N ILE A 62 1.92 6.82 -5.62
CA ILE A 62 0.68 6.30 -5.03
C ILE A 62 -0.32 7.38 -4.60
N LEU A 63 0.07 8.66 -4.60
CA LEU A 63 -0.83 9.79 -4.32
C LEU A 63 -1.84 10.03 -5.45
#